data_AF-A0A7Z0VK56-F1
#
_entry.id   AF-A0A7Z0VK56-F1
#
_cell.length_a   1.000
_cell.length_b   1.000
_cell.length_c   1.000
_cell.angle_alpha   90.00
_cell.angle_beta   90.00
_cell.angle_gamma   90.00
#
_symmetry.space_group_name_H-M   'P 1'
#
loop_
_entity.id
_entity.type
_entity.pdbx_description
1 polymer ?
#
loop_
_entity_poly.entity_id
_entity_poly.type
_entity_poly.pdbx_seq_one_letter_code
_entity_poly.pdbx_strand_id
1 'polypeptide(L)'
;MTSYRNHLSILGLCLLAVISIKSAIGTEAQEGNECFESRDGMSQVISHETAPGLMNVKCSPTTGGVLWWGDPFEGTIPMGHMDVEADYFHEEAVVKPREPQIDRNKMLTICSMACHNGEYVPIPYNKDPRPLKMHLDIIPDAMNLKHGKGGVWCLDCHHLVDRTKLIDNFGYSISFNQPQKLCGKCHGQVYRAWRDGIHGKRIGMWDKGGKKRWWVCTECHNPHDVEQAGRNSGFAQLRPEPAPNLPKGMTNADHERMHHGPIQSEEPH
;
A
#
# COMPACT_ATOMS: atom_id res chain seq x y z
N MET A 1 -62.39 6.85 63.98
CA MET A 1 -61.96 7.40 62.68
C MET A 1 -60.70 6.64 62.26
N THR A 2 -60.82 5.46 61.64
CA THR A 2 -60.71 5.25 60.16
C THR A 2 -59.41 5.86 59.59
N SER A 3 -58.39 5.04 59.33
CA SER A 3 -58.00 4.49 58.00
C SER A 3 -57.01 5.42 57.28
N TYR A 4 -55.94 5.04 56.56
CA TYR A 4 -55.50 3.83 55.87
C TYR A 4 -53.94 3.81 55.81
N ARG A 5 -53.33 2.62 55.88
CA ARG A 5 -51.93 2.36 55.45
C ARG A 5 -51.94 2.05 53.96
N ASN A 6 -51.21 2.82 53.15
CA ASN A 6 -50.98 2.50 51.74
C ASN A 6 -49.79 1.54 51.62
N HIS A 7 -50.06 0.35 51.10
CA HIS A 7 -49.08 -0.60 50.63
C HIS A 7 -48.78 -0.29 49.15
N LEU A 8 -47.52 0.01 48.81
CA LEU A 8 -47.04 0.01 47.43
C LEU A 8 -46.17 -1.23 47.21
N SER A 9 -46.73 -2.20 46.49
CA SER A 9 -46.06 -3.40 46.01
C SER A 9 -45.08 -3.03 44.89
N ILE A 10 -43.79 -3.29 45.07
CA ILE A 10 -42.80 -3.25 43.99
C ILE A 10 -42.66 -4.67 43.45
N LEU A 11 -43.29 -4.91 42.30
CA LEU A 11 -43.06 -6.09 41.46
C LEU A 11 -41.63 -6.01 40.90
N GLY A 12 -40.74 -6.89 41.36
CA GLY A 12 -39.41 -7.06 40.79
C GLY A 12 -39.49 -7.80 39.45
N LEU A 13 -39.17 -7.11 38.36
CA LEU A 13 -39.03 -7.68 37.02
C LEU A 13 -37.67 -8.41 36.94
N CYS A 14 -37.66 -9.74 37.06
CA CYS A 14 -36.49 -10.56 36.73
C CYS A 14 -36.33 -10.63 35.20
N LEU A 15 -35.42 -9.83 34.63
CA LEU A 15 -34.94 -10.04 33.26
C LEU A 15 -34.04 -11.28 33.23
N LEU A 16 -34.51 -12.35 32.59
CA LEU A 16 -33.70 -13.50 32.19
C LEU A 16 -32.71 -13.06 31.10
N ALA A 17 -31.43 -12.98 31.45
CA ALA A 17 -30.35 -12.78 30.49
C ALA A 17 -30.14 -14.08 29.70
N VAL A 18 -30.58 -14.11 28.45
CA VAL A 18 -30.28 -15.20 27.51
C VAL A 18 -28.84 -14.99 27.02
N ILE A 19 -27.91 -15.74 27.59
CA ILE A 19 -26.52 -15.79 27.13
C ILE A 19 -26.51 -16.58 25.82
N SER A 20 -26.47 -15.86 24.70
CA SER A 20 -26.31 -16.46 23.37
C SER A 20 -24.84 -16.85 23.19
N ILE A 21 -24.55 -18.13 23.36
CA ILE A 21 -23.24 -18.72 23.05
C ILE A 21 -23.14 -18.78 21.53
N LYS A 22 -22.43 -17.82 20.91
CA LYS A 22 -22.04 -17.93 19.51
C LYS A 22 -20.92 -18.97 19.40
N SER A 23 -21.24 -20.13 18.84
CA SER A 23 -20.24 -21.12 18.40
C SER A 23 -19.24 -20.47 17.44
N ALA A 24 -17.96 -20.60 17.74
CA ALA A 24 -16.87 -20.28 16.83
C ALA A 24 -16.77 -21.38 15.76
N ILE A 25 -17.62 -21.29 14.74
CA ILE A 25 -17.43 -22.00 13.48
C ILE A 25 -16.63 -21.04 12.60
N GLY A 26 -15.46 -21.47 12.16
CA GLY A 26 -14.60 -20.69 11.28
C GLY A 26 -15.41 -20.21 10.08
N THR A 27 -15.41 -18.90 9.86
CA THR A 27 -16.08 -18.28 8.72
C THR A 27 -15.51 -18.88 7.44
N GLU A 28 -16.34 -19.63 6.72
CA GLU A 28 -16.15 -19.93 5.30
C GLU A 28 -15.72 -18.65 4.59
N ALA A 29 -14.76 -18.78 3.67
CA ALA A 29 -14.25 -17.66 2.90
C ALA A 29 -15.40 -17.02 2.10
N GLN A 30 -15.97 -15.93 2.63
CA GLN A 30 -17.08 -15.26 1.98
C GLN A 30 -16.55 -14.50 0.76
N GLU A 31 -17.07 -14.87 -0.41
CA GLU A 31 -16.94 -14.14 -1.66
C GLU A 31 -17.47 -12.70 -1.51
N GLY A 32 -16.79 -11.74 -2.13
CA GLY A 32 -17.16 -10.32 -2.11
C GLY A 32 -16.54 -9.49 -0.98
N ASN A 33 -15.71 -10.08 -0.12
CA ASN A 33 -15.01 -9.33 0.92
C ASN A 33 -13.85 -8.51 0.33
N GLU A 34 -13.76 -7.22 0.68
CA GLU A 34 -12.60 -6.38 0.33
C GLU A 34 -11.51 -6.53 1.41
N CYS A 35 -10.28 -6.80 0.99
CA CYS A 35 -9.09 -6.79 1.82
C CYS A 35 -7.93 -6.09 1.10
N PHE A 36 -6.75 -6.00 1.72
CA PHE A 36 -5.59 -5.33 1.13
C PHE A 36 -4.34 -6.22 1.07
N GLU A 37 -3.54 -6.07 0.01
CA GLU A 37 -2.35 -6.91 -0.23
C GLU A 37 -1.06 -6.38 0.42
N SER A 38 -1.00 -5.06 0.63
CA SER A 38 0.11 -4.37 1.28
C SER A 38 -0.38 -3.43 2.36
N ARG A 39 -1.15 -2.40 1.99
CA ARG A 39 -1.76 -1.45 2.93
C ARG A 39 -3.20 -1.15 2.58
N ASP A 40 -3.97 -0.96 3.64
CA ASP A 40 -5.32 -0.43 3.55
C ASP A 40 -5.31 0.98 2.92
N GLY A 41 -6.35 1.31 2.18
CA GLY A 41 -6.44 2.47 1.27
C GLY A 41 -5.56 2.43 0.00
N MET A 42 -4.59 1.51 -0.13
CA MET A 42 -3.63 1.55 -1.25
C MET A 42 -3.70 0.34 -2.19
N SER A 43 -4.06 -0.85 -1.70
CA SER A 43 -3.90 -2.11 -2.44
C SER A 43 -5.09 -3.05 -2.27
N GLN A 44 -6.29 -2.50 -2.42
CA GLN A 44 -7.55 -3.23 -2.27
C GLN A 44 -7.66 -4.36 -3.29
N VAL A 45 -8.19 -5.48 -2.83
CA VAL A 45 -8.55 -6.65 -3.62
C VAL A 45 -9.87 -7.18 -3.09
N ILE A 46 -10.74 -7.61 -4.00
CA ILE A 46 -12.03 -8.23 -3.67
C ILE A 46 -11.86 -9.75 -3.77
N SER A 47 -12.28 -10.48 -2.75
CA SER A 47 -12.30 -11.94 -2.77
C SER A 47 -13.37 -12.43 -3.75
N HIS A 48 -13.00 -13.38 -4.61
CA HIS A 48 -13.91 -14.06 -5.52
C HIS A 48 -13.41 -15.45 -5.84
N GLU A 49 -14.31 -16.31 -6.29
CA GLU A 49 -13.99 -17.68 -6.66
C GLU A 49 -13.40 -17.72 -8.08
N THR A 50 -12.19 -18.28 -8.22
CA THR A 50 -11.50 -18.43 -9.52
C THR A 50 -11.74 -19.80 -10.15
N ALA A 51 -12.04 -20.80 -9.33
CA ALA A 51 -12.44 -22.15 -9.71
C ALA A 51 -13.20 -22.78 -8.53
N PRO A 52 -13.99 -23.85 -8.73
CA PRO A 52 -14.76 -24.47 -7.65
C PRO A 52 -13.91 -24.80 -6.41
N GLY A 53 -14.22 -24.17 -5.27
CA GLY A 53 -13.51 -24.28 -3.99
C GLY A 53 -12.22 -23.46 -3.88
N LEU A 54 -11.85 -22.69 -4.90
CA LEU A 54 -10.61 -21.93 -4.98
C LEU A 54 -10.88 -20.43 -5.06
N MET A 55 -10.53 -19.72 -3.99
CA MET A 55 -10.60 -18.26 -3.93
C MET A 55 -9.33 -17.64 -4.50
N ASN A 56 -9.45 -16.46 -5.13
CA ASN A 56 -8.29 -15.66 -5.52
C ASN A 56 -7.44 -15.23 -4.31
N VAL A 57 -8.09 -14.87 -3.20
CA VAL A 57 -7.45 -14.49 -1.94
C VAL A 57 -8.26 -14.95 -0.74
N LYS A 58 -7.58 -15.19 0.39
CA LYS A 58 -8.22 -15.33 1.71
C LYS A 58 -7.80 -14.16 2.59
N CYS A 59 -8.80 -13.38 3.02
CA CYS A 59 -8.59 -12.21 3.85
C CYS A 59 -8.48 -12.58 5.34
N SER A 60 -7.66 -11.84 6.09
CA SER A 60 -7.58 -11.92 7.54
C SER A 60 -8.81 -11.28 8.17
N PRO A 61 -9.58 -12.00 9.01
CA PRO A 61 -10.73 -11.43 9.70
C PRO A 61 -10.33 -10.39 10.76
N THR A 62 -9.06 -10.37 11.19
CA THR A 62 -8.58 -9.48 12.25
C THR A 62 -7.92 -8.22 11.69
N THR A 63 -7.14 -8.35 10.62
CA THR A 63 -6.34 -7.24 10.08
C THR A 63 -6.89 -6.68 8.77
N GLY A 64 -7.79 -7.39 8.09
CA GLY A 64 -8.22 -7.03 6.73
C GLY A 64 -7.12 -7.19 5.67
N GLY A 65 -5.95 -7.73 6.01
CA GLY A 65 -4.88 -8.02 5.07
C GLY A 65 -5.04 -9.39 4.41
N VAL A 66 -4.52 -9.57 3.20
CA VAL A 66 -4.48 -10.88 2.54
C VAL A 66 -3.54 -11.84 3.27
N LEU A 67 -4.04 -13.01 3.65
CA LEU A 67 -3.27 -14.09 4.28
C LEU A 67 -2.77 -15.14 3.28
N TRP A 68 -3.48 -15.28 2.17
CA TRP A 68 -3.18 -16.31 1.18
C TRP A 68 -3.72 -15.90 -0.19
N TRP A 69 -2.99 -16.29 -1.25
CA TRP A 69 -3.33 -16.07 -2.65
C TRP A 69 -3.56 -17.42 -3.34
N GLY A 70 -4.63 -17.51 -4.14
CA GLY A 70 -4.85 -18.61 -5.09
C GLY A 70 -3.91 -18.50 -6.28
N ASP A 71 -3.93 -17.35 -6.95
CA ASP A 71 -2.89 -16.97 -7.91
C ASP A 71 -2.25 -15.63 -7.47
N PRO A 72 -0.99 -15.64 -7.00
CA PRO A 72 -0.29 -14.42 -6.59
C PRO A 72 -0.02 -13.44 -7.74
N PHE A 73 -0.14 -13.89 -8.99
CA PHE A 73 0.11 -13.12 -10.21
C PHE A 73 -1.16 -12.63 -10.91
N GLU A 74 -2.34 -12.91 -10.37
CA GLU A 74 -3.60 -12.51 -10.97
C GLU A 74 -3.66 -10.99 -11.20
N GLY A 75 -4.02 -10.59 -12.43
CA GLY A 75 -4.15 -9.20 -12.84
C GLY A 75 -2.83 -8.43 -12.88
N THR A 76 -1.68 -9.10 -12.82
CA THR A 76 -0.38 -8.45 -12.97
C THR A 76 -0.01 -8.22 -14.44
N ILE A 77 0.83 -7.22 -14.67
CA ILE A 77 1.43 -6.91 -15.97
C ILE A 77 2.95 -7.03 -15.87
N PRO A 78 3.67 -7.27 -16.98
CA PRO A 78 5.12 -7.18 -17.00
C PRO A 78 5.58 -5.82 -16.46
N MET A 79 6.60 -5.82 -15.60
CA MET A 79 7.16 -4.59 -15.04
C MET A 79 7.78 -3.68 -16.12
N GLY A 80 8.11 -4.23 -17.30
CA GLY A 80 8.69 -3.48 -18.40
C GLY A 80 10.19 -3.21 -18.22
N HIS A 81 10.77 -2.47 -19.18
CA HIS A 81 12.21 -2.19 -19.18
C HIS A 81 12.60 -1.25 -18.05
N MET A 82 13.78 -1.47 -17.47
CA MET A 82 14.36 -0.68 -16.40
C MET A 82 15.84 -0.46 -16.73
N ASP A 83 16.32 0.77 -16.79
CA ASP A 83 17.61 1.08 -17.43
C ASP A 83 18.87 0.51 -16.73
N VAL A 84 18.71 -0.06 -15.52
CA VAL A 84 19.82 -0.56 -14.72
C VAL A 84 19.74 -2.07 -14.56
N GLU A 85 20.75 -2.76 -15.09
CA GLU A 85 20.89 -4.22 -15.03
C GLU A 85 20.76 -4.77 -13.61
N ALA A 86 20.01 -5.87 -13.49
CA ALA A 86 19.62 -6.52 -12.24
C ALA A 86 19.00 -7.89 -12.54
N ASP A 87 18.84 -8.73 -11.51
CA ASP A 87 18.45 -10.12 -11.68
C ASP A 87 17.10 -10.30 -12.40
N TYR A 88 16.16 -9.35 -12.29
CA TYR A 88 14.88 -9.44 -13.01
C TYR A 88 14.98 -9.29 -14.53
N PHE A 89 16.12 -8.91 -15.11
CA PHE A 89 16.29 -9.04 -16.57
C PHE A 89 16.28 -10.49 -17.04
N HIS A 90 16.59 -11.40 -16.13
CA HIS A 90 16.56 -12.84 -16.36
C HIS A 90 15.27 -13.47 -15.82
N GLU A 91 14.47 -12.75 -15.03
CA GLU A 91 13.26 -13.24 -14.34
C GLU A 91 12.00 -12.63 -14.95
N GLU A 92 10.88 -13.35 -14.91
CA GLU A 92 9.59 -12.77 -15.29
C GLU A 92 9.06 -11.88 -14.16
N ALA A 93 9.52 -10.63 -14.10
CA ALA A 93 9.06 -9.64 -13.11
C ALA A 93 7.75 -8.98 -13.52
N VAL A 94 6.77 -9.04 -12.61
CA VAL A 94 5.44 -8.49 -12.81
C VAL A 94 5.04 -7.56 -11.67
N VAL A 95 4.17 -6.60 -11.95
CA VAL A 95 3.59 -5.65 -10.99
C VAL A 95 2.08 -5.62 -11.14
N LYS A 96 1.34 -5.22 -10.11
CA LYS A 96 -0.08 -4.89 -10.31
C LYS A 96 -0.18 -3.49 -10.93
N PRO A 97 -0.96 -3.32 -12.02
CA PRO A 97 -1.23 -2.00 -12.54
C PRO A 97 -1.89 -1.15 -11.45
N ARG A 98 -1.57 0.15 -11.45
CA ARG A 98 -2.05 1.16 -10.51
C ARG A 98 -3.12 2.06 -11.14
N GLU A 99 -3.09 2.21 -12.46
CA GLU A 99 -4.02 3.04 -13.21
C GLU A 99 -5.50 2.69 -12.92
N PRO A 100 -5.93 1.40 -12.85
CA PRO A 100 -7.32 1.07 -12.52
C PRO A 100 -7.75 1.50 -11.12
N GLN A 101 -6.86 1.39 -10.12
CA GLN A 101 -7.15 1.79 -8.75
C GLN A 101 -7.22 3.31 -8.64
N ILE A 102 -6.32 4.04 -9.32
CA ILE A 102 -6.33 5.51 -9.35
C ILE A 102 -7.60 6.02 -10.08
N ASP A 103 -7.99 5.38 -11.18
CA ASP A 103 -9.17 5.79 -11.96
C ASP A 103 -10.50 5.17 -11.46
N ARG A 104 -10.50 4.42 -10.35
CA ARG A 104 -11.74 3.89 -9.71
C ARG A 104 -12.76 5.01 -9.47
N ASN A 105 -12.27 6.19 -9.09
CA ASN A 105 -13.05 7.41 -8.89
C ASN A 105 -12.88 8.42 -10.03
N LYS A 106 -12.54 7.95 -11.23
CA LYS A 106 -12.36 8.75 -12.45
C LYS A 106 -11.27 9.83 -12.36
N MET A 107 -10.29 9.66 -11.47
CA MET A 107 -9.26 10.67 -11.24
C MET A 107 -8.40 10.91 -12.49
N LEU A 108 -8.00 9.86 -13.22
CA LEU A 108 -7.22 10.04 -14.45
C LEU A 108 -8.06 10.73 -15.52
N THR A 109 -9.34 10.38 -15.63
CA THR A 109 -10.28 11.04 -16.54
C THR A 109 -10.47 12.52 -16.22
N ILE A 110 -10.66 12.87 -14.95
CA ILE A 110 -10.85 14.26 -14.49
C ILE A 110 -9.58 15.07 -14.73
N CYS A 111 -8.42 14.54 -14.32
CA CYS A 111 -7.15 15.21 -14.46
C CYS A 111 -6.72 15.39 -15.91
N SER A 112 -7.22 14.60 -16.86
CA SER A 112 -6.87 14.73 -18.28
C SER A 112 -8.02 15.33 -19.09
N MET A 113 -8.95 14.49 -19.54
CA MET A 113 -9.98 14.83 -20.52
C MET A 113 -10.93 15.94 -20.05
N ALA A 114 -11.25 15.98 -18.75
CA ALA A 114 -12.19 16.97 -18.23
C ALA A 114 -11.56 18.34 -17.99
N CYS A 115 -10.36 18.39 -17.40
CA CYS A 115 -9.76 19.66 -16.95
C CYS A 115 -8.42 20.01 -17.60
N HIS A 116 -7.45 19.11 -17.70
CA HIS A 116 -6.14 19.40 -18.30
C HIS A 116 -6.01 18.83 -19.71
N ASN A 117 -7.01 19.11 -20.55
CA ASN A 117 -7.03 18.75 -21.96
C ASN A 117 -6.38 19.80 -22.88
N GLY A 118 -5.86 20.90 -22.30
CA GLY A 118 -5.27 22.02 -23.05
C GLY A 118 -6.28 23.08 -23.52
N GLU A 119 -7.58 22.77 -23.50
CA GLU A 119 -8.67 23.68 -23.86
C GLU A 119 -9.30 24.32 -22.61
N TYR A 120 -9.68 23.51 -21.61
CA TYR A 120 -10.32 23.99 -20.38
C TYR A 120 -9.32 24.68 -19.44
N VAL A 121 -8.15 24.09 -19.26
CA VAL A 121 -7.00 24.71 -18.60
C VAL A 121 -5.82 24.73 -19.57
N PRO A 122 -5.24 25.91 -19.87
CA PRO A 122 -4.08 25.99 -20.74
C PRO A 122 -2.89 25.25 -20.14
N ILE A 123 -2.06 24.67 -21.02
CA ILE A 123 -0.84 23.99 -20.61
C ILE A 123 0.09 25.02 -19.95
N PRO A 124 0.56 24.78 -18.72
CA PRO A 124 1.44 25.72 -18.03
C PRO A 124 2.80 25.84 -18.74
N TYR A 125 3.37 27.04 -18.74
CA TYR A 125 4.70 27.28 -19.33
C TYR A 125 5.86 26.83 -18.44
N ASN A 126 5.61 26.62 -17.14
CA ASN A 126 6.61 26.22 -16.17
C ASN A 126 6.02 25.33 -15.05
N LYS A 127 6.93 24.82 -14.23
CA LYS A 127 6.65 23.97 -13.07
C LYS A 127 6.52 24.77 -11.77
N ASP A 128 6.44 26.09 -11.83
CA ASP A 128 6.47 26.91 -10.63
C ASP A 128 5.16 26.72 -9.82
N PRO A 129 5.26 26.68 -8.48
CA PRO A 129 4.10 26.67 -7.60
C PRO A 129 3.16 27.84 -7.87
N ARG A 130 1.85 27.57 -7.83
CA ARG A 130 0.81 28.58 -8.06
C ARG A 130 -0.49 28.21 -7.34
N PRO A 131 -1.34 29.19 -6.98
CA PRO A 131 -2.62 28.89 -6.33
C PRO A 131 -3.50 27.96 -7.17
N LEU A 132 -4.01 26.89 -6.55
CA LEU A 132 -4.93 25.94 -7.18
C LEU A 132 -6.35 26.21 -6.69
N LYS A 133 -7.23 26.66 -7.59
CA LYS A 133 -8.63 26.93 -7.24
C LYS A 133 -9.49 25.67 -7.38
N MET A 134 -9.53 25.09 -8.57
CA MET A 134 -10.39 23.93 -8.88
C MET A 134 -9.91 22.61 -8.28
N HIS A 135 -8.62 22.50 -7.89
CA HIS A 135 -8.12 21.27 -7.28
C HIS A 135 -8.70 21.08 -5.88
N LEU A 136 -9.02 22.17 -5.16
CA LEU A 136 -9.60 22.11 -3.82
C LEU A 136 -11.03 21.53 -3.82
N ASP A 137 -11.72 21.55 -4.96
CA ASP A 137 -13.05 20.95 -5.10
C ASP A 137 -12.98 19.42 -5.25
N ILE A 138 -11.83 18.87 -5.66
CA ILE A 138 -11.61 17.44 -5.89
C ILE A 138 -10.78 16.82 -4.75
N ILE A 139 -9.74 17.55 -4.32
CA ILE A 139 -8.80 17.18 -3.26
C ILE A 139 -8.75 18.38 -2.29
N PRO A 140 -9.61 18.41 -1.25
CA PRO A 140 -9.77 19.58 -0.37
C PRO A 140 -8.50 20.09 0.30
N ASP A 141 -7.49 19.23 0.43
CA ASP A 141 -6.19 19.52 1.02
C ASP A 141 -5.05 19.61 -0.01
N ALA A 142 -5.35 19.76 -1.30
CA ALA A 142 -4.34 19.81 -2.39
C ALA A 142 -3.23 20.84 -2.17
N MET A 143 -3.53 21.96 -1.49
CA MET A 143 -2.55 23.01 -1.16
C MET A 143 -1.76 22.74 0.14
N ASN A 144 -2.16 21.74 0.91
CA ASN A 144 -1.59 21.38 2.22
C ASN A 144 -0.88 20.00 2.22
N LEU A 145 -0.68 19.42 1.03
CA LEU A 145 0.04 18.16 0.85
C LEU A 145 1.50 18.27 1.34
N LYS A 146 2.07 17.15 1.78
CA LYS A 146 3.39 17.11 2.42
C LYS A 146 4.49 16.85 1.39
N HIS A 147 4.70 17.83 0.51
CA HIS A 147 5.62 17.78 -0.63
C HIS A 147 7.03 18.35 -0.30
N GLY A 148 7.71 17.76 0.69
CA GLY A 148 9.12 18.05 0.96
C GLY A 148 9.40 19.52 1.29
N LYS A 149 8.70 20.08 2.29
CA LYS A 149 8.83 21.48 2.74
C LYS A 149 8.54 22.53 1.66
N GLY A 150 7.65 22.20 0.72
CA GLY A 150 7.31 23.07 -0.41
C GLY A 150 8.39 23.11 -1.50
N GLY A 151 9.44 22.29 -1.39
CA GLY A 151 10.46 22.15 -2.43
C GLY A 151 10.04 21.25 -3.59
N VAL A 152 8.90 20.56 -3.48
CA VAL A 152 8.33 19.72 -4.54
C VAL A 152 6.93 20.25 -4.88
N TRP A 153 6.69 20.45 -6.17
CA TRP A 153 5.42 20.85 -6.75
C TRP A 153 4.75 19.69 -7.51
N CYS A 154 3.47 19.83 -7.82
CA CYS A 154 2.68 18.82 -8.54
C CYS A 154 3.39 18.35 -9.83
N LEU A 155 4.00 19.29 -10.56
CA LEU A 155 4.62 19.05 -11.87
C LEU A 155 6.06 18.53 -11.81
N ASP A 156 6.60 18.29 -10.61
CA ASP A 156 7.84 17.53 -10.43
C ASP A 156 7.58 16.01 -10.49
N CYS A 157 6.35 15.61 -10.21
CA CYS A 157 5.88 14.24 -10.25
C CYS A 157 4.95 13.96 -11.44
N HIS A 158 3.98 14.85 -11.70
CA HIS A 158 3.02 14.70 -12.79
C HIS A 158 3.52 15.37 -14.07
N HIS A 159 3.23 14.74 -15.20
CA HIS A 159 3.64 15.24 -16.50
C HIS A 159 2.85 16.48 -16.93
N LEU A 160 3.55 17.45 -17.54
CA LEU A 160 3.07 18.82 -17.81
C LEU A 160 1.95 18.91 -18.85
N VAL A 161 1.92 17.98 -19.80
CA VAL A 161 0.91 17.92 -20.86
C VAL A 161 -0.10 16.82 -20.53
N ASP A 162 0.34 15.56 -20.60
CA ASP A 162 -0.49 14.41 -20.25
C ASP A 162 -0.54 14.14 -18.73
N ARG A 163 -1.61 14.57 -18.03
CA ARG A 163 -1.77 14.30 -16.58
C ARG A 163 -2.06 12.83 -16.24
N THR A 164 -2.27 11.96 -17.22
CA THR A 164 -2.35 10.51 -17.01
C THR A 164 -0.98 9.86 -16.88
N LYS A 165 0.10 10.66 -16.94
CA LYS A 165 1.48 10.20 -16.79
C LYS A 165 2.22 10.97 -15.71
N LEU A 166 3.25 10.31 -15.18
CA LEU A 166 4.29 10.89 -14.34
C LEU A 166 5.43 11.40 -15.23
N ILE A 167 6.36 12.18 -14.67
CA ILE A 167 7.47 12.80 -15.40
C ILE A 167 8.83 12.43 -14.83
N ASP A 168 9.79 12.11 -15.70
CA ASP A 168 11.17 11.85 -15.30
C ASP A 168 12.00 13.15 -15.15
N ASN A 169 13.33 13.02 -15.04
CA ASN A 169 14.24 14.18 -14.93
C ASN A 169 14.45 14.92 -16.25
N PHE A 170 14.19 14.27 -17.39
CA PHE A 170 14.41 14.78 -18.74
C PHE A 170 13.12 15.26 -19.42
N GLY A 171 11.98 15.07 -18.77
CA GLY A 171 10.66 15.43 -19.29
C GLY A 171 9.93 14.28 -19.98
N TYR A 172 10.50 13.07 -20.01
CA TYR A 172 9.82 11.89 -20.56
C TYR A 172 8.71 11.40 -19.63
N SER A 173 7.70 10.79 -20.25
CA SER A 173 6.55 10.24 -19.55
C SER A 173 6.86 8.91 -18.87
N ILE A 174 6.39 8.75 -17.64
CA ILE A 174 6.41 7.51 -16.87
C ILE A 174 4.96 7.07 -16.63
N SER A 175 4.63 5.79 -16.83
CA SER A 175 3.29 5.28 -16.48
C SER A 175 3.08 5.25 -14.97
N PHE A 176 1.85 5.46 -14.50
CA PHE A 176 1.49 5.26 -13.09
C PHE A 176 1.69 3.82 -12.60
N ASN A 177 1.85 2.85 -13.50
CA ASN A 177 2.21 1.48 -13.17
C ASN A 177 3.70 1.30 -12.85
N GLN A 178 4.52 2.35 -13.04
CA GLN A 178 5.97 2.34 -12.83
C GLN A 178 6.45 3.50 -11.93
N PRO A 179 5.79 3.78 -10.77
CA PRO A 179 6.11 4.94 -9.94
C PRO A 179 7.53 4.88 -9.37
N GLN A 180 8.13 3.69 -9.23
CA GLN A 180 9.52 3.49 -8.82
C GLN A 180 10.52 4.29 -9.69
N LYS A 181 10.24 4.46 -10.98
CA LYS A 181 11.09 5.25 -11.89
C LYS A 181 11.07 6.74 -11.50
N LEU A 182 9.89 7.24 -11.09
CA LEU A 182 9.75 8.59 -10.56
C LEU A 182 10.45 8.72 -9.20
N CYS A 183 10.18 7.82 -8.27
CA CYS A 183 10.76 7.86 -6.92
C CYS A 183 12.30 7.79 -6.97
N GLY A 184 12.85 7.01 -7.89
CA GLY A 184 14.29 6.83 -8.12
C GLY A 184 15.03 8.10 -8.56
N LYS A 185 14.32 9.14 -9.06
CA LYS A 185 14.91 10.45 -9.40
C LYS A 185 15.67 11.05 -8.21
N CYS A 186 15.10 10.90 -7.01
CA CYS A 186 15.65 11.44 -5.77
C CYS A 186 16.10 10.33 -4.81
N HIS A 187 15.40 9.19 -4.78
CA HIS A 187 15.65 8.09 -3.85
C HIS A 187 16.45 6.96 -4.50
N GLY A 188 17.54 7.28 -5.19
CA GLY A 188 18.30 6.31 -5.98
C GLY A 188 18.82 5.09 -5.19
N GLN A 189 19.25 5.26 -3.94
CA GLN A 189 19.69 4.14 -3.08
C GLN A 189 18.53 3.19 -2.75
N VAL A 190 17.38 3.75 -2.36
CA VAL A 190 16.17 2.97 -2.05
C VAL A 190 15.64 2.29 -3.31
N TYR A 191 15.68 2.98 -4.45
CA TYR A 191 15.29 2.42 -5.74
C TYR A 191 16.14 1.19 -6.12
N ARG A 192 17.47 1.26 -5.94
CA ARG A 192 18.35 0.09 -6.14
C ARG A 192 18.06 -1.04 -5.16
N ALA A 193 17.91 -0.74 -3.87
CA ALA A 193 17.56 -1.75 -2.87
C ALA A 193 16.19 -2.38 -3.13
N TRP A 194 15.22 -1.59 -3.59
CA TRP A 194 13.91 -2.08 -4.02
C TRP A 194 14.10 -3.01 -5.19
N ARG A 195 14.75 -2.55 -6.26
CA ARG A 195 15.04 -3.33 -7.46
C ARG A 195 15.74 -4.68 -7.16
N ASP A 196 16.63 -4.71 -6.17
CA ASP A 196 17.39 -5.92 -5.78
C ASP A 196 16.62 -6.82 -4.79
N GLY A 197 15.42 -6.41 -4.38
CA GLY A 197 14.52 -7.20 -3.53
C GLY A 197 14.82 -7.07 -2.05
N ILE A 198 15.69 -6.14 -1.68
CA ILE A 198 16.09 -5.83 -0.30
C ILE A 198 15.05 -4.91 0.36
N HIS A 199 14.45 -4.01 -0.42
CA HIS A 199 13.43 -3.07 0.05
C HIS A 199 12.06 -3.35 -0.58
N GLY A 200 11.01 -3.32 0.24
CA GLY A 200 9.64 -3.58 -0.21
C GLY A 200 9.23 -5.05 -0.04
N LYS A 201 8.21 -5.47 -0.80
CA LYS A 201 7.64 -6.82 -0.75
C LYS A 201 7.75 -7.47 -2.12
N ARG A 202 8.12 -8.75 -2.13
CA ARG A 202 8.20 -9.60 -3.32
C ARG A 202 7.68 -10.98 -2.99
N ILE A 203 6.89 -11.55 -3.89
CA ILE A 203 6.45 -12.95 -3.81
C ILE A 203 6.65 -13.64 -5.16
N GLY A 204 6.52 -14.96 -5.16
CA GLY A 204 6.66 -15.79 -6.35
C GLY A 204 7.78 -16.79 -6.17
N MET A 205 8.36 -17.19 -7.29
CA MET A 205 9.32 -18.28 -7.35
C MET A 205 10.68 -17.87 -6.80
N TRP A 206 11.45 -18.79 -6.22
CA TRP A 206 12.79 -18.52 -5.67
C TRP A 206 13.91 -18.75 -6.69
N ASP A 207 13.67 -19.60 -7.69
CA ASP A 207 14.64 -19.95 -8.72
C ASP A 207 14.99 -18.75 -9.60
N LYS A 208 16.22 -18.77 -10.08
CA LYS A 208 16.69 -17.79 -11.06
C LYS A 208 15.91 -17.99 -12.36
N GLY A 209 15.27 -16.94 -12.82
CA GLY A 209 14.40 -16.97 -13.99
C GLY A 209 12.92 -17.19 -13.67
N GLY A 210 12.58 -17.57 -12.44
CA GLY A 210 11.20 -17.76 -12.03
C GLY A 210 10.40 -16.46 -11.98
N LYS A 211 9.08 -16.58 -12.18
CA LYS A 211 8.15 -15.44 -12.14
C LYS A 211 8.03 -14.87 -10.73
N LYS A 212 8.15 -13.54 -10.61
CA LYS A 212 8.10 -12.82 -9.33
C LYS A 212 7.25 -11.57 -9.43
N ARG A 213 6.39 -11.37 -8.43
CA ARG A 213 5.59 -10.16 -8.27
C ARG A 213 6.28 -9.17 -7.36
N TRP A 214 6.38 -7.95 -7.84
CA TRP A 214 6.91 -6.79 -7.12
C TRP A 214 5.78 -5.86 -6.70
N TRP A 215 5.84 -5.38 -5.46
CA TRP A 215 5.01 -4.27 -5.00
C TRP A 215 5.71 -2.97 -5.34
N VAL A 216 5.02 -2.06 -6.02
CA VAL A 216 5.58 -0.75 -6.37
C VAL A 216 5.50 0.22 -5.20
N CYS A 217 6.28 1.30 -5.25
CA CYS A 217 6.42 2.25 -4.14
C CYS A 217 5.07 2.76 -3.60
N THR A 218 4.10 3.02 -4.49
CA THR A 218 2.78 3.56 -4.15
C THR A 218 1.79 2.52 -3.63
N GLU A 219 2.16 1.25 -3.55
CA GLU A 219 1.36 0.26 -2.82
C GLU A 219 1.62 0.37 -1.30
N CYS A 220 2.81 0.82 -0.91
CA CYS A 220 3.22 0.91 0.49
C CYS A 220 3.29 2.35 1.02
N HIS A 221 3.67 3.31 0.17
CA HIS A 221 3.86 4.71 0.53
C HIS A 221 2.85 5.62 -0.14
N ASN A 222 2.38 6.64 0.58
CA ASN A 222 1.54 7.69 0.03
C ASN A 222 2.44 8.70 -0.73
N PRO A 223 2.29 8.86 -2.06
CA PRO A 223 3.13 9.76 -2.85
C PRO A 223 2.90 11.25 -2.55
N HIS A 224 1.79 11.61 -1.89
CA HIS A 224 1.49 12.97 -1.44
C HIS A 224 1.86 13.20 0.05
N ASP A 225 2.50 12.22 0.68
CA ASP A 225 3.08 12.31 2.03
C ASP A 225 4.56 11.88 2.02
N VAL A 226 5.40 12.71 1.38
CA VAL A 226 6.85 12.49 1.27
C VAL A 226 7.63 13.13 2.42
N GLU A 227 6.91 13.72 3.38
CA GLU A 227 7.43 14.38 4.56
C GLU A 227 6.59 13.96 5.78
N GLN A 228 7.01 12.88 6.43
CA GLN A 228 6.24 12.32 7.55
C GLN A 228 6.32 13.23 8.79
N ALA A 229 5.19 13.85 9.12
CA ALA A 229 4.81 14.37 10.45
C ALA A 229 5.97 15.03 11.24
N GLY A 230 6.06 14.82 12.56
CA GLY A 230 6.94 15.57 13.47
C GLY A 230 8.45 15.56 13.17
N ARG A 231 8.93 14.74 12.24
CA ARG A 231 10.33 14.76 11.78
C ARG A 231 10.55 15.64 10.54
N ASN A 232 9.49 16.09 9.89
CA ASN A 232 9.51 16.95 8.68
C ASN A 232 10.55 16.47 7.65
N SER A 233 10.62 15.15 7.42
CA SER A 233 11.61 14.55 6.53
C SER A 233 11.20 13.15 6.13
N GLY A 234 11.23 12.83 4.84
CA GLY A 234 11.11 11.50 4.24
C GLY A 234 9.76 10.79 4.39
N PHE A 235 9.57 9.71 3.63
CA PHE A 235 8.37 8.85 3.67
C PHE A 235 8.15 8.16 5.00
N ALA A 236 6.89 8.06 5.41
CA ALA A 236 6.51 7.38 6.63
C ALA A 236 7.16 6.01 6.78
N GLN A 237 7.90 5.82 7.88
CA GLN A 237 8.54 4.52 8.15
C GLN A 237 7.46 3.49 8.45
N LEU A 238 7.51 2.38 7.73
CA LEU A 238 6.60 1.27 7.92
C LEU A 238 7.19 0.36 9.00
N ARG A 239 6.37 0.00 9.98
CA ARG A 239 6.76 -1.02 10.96
C ARG A 239 6.83 -2.36 10.22
N PRO A 240 7.97 -3.08 10.28
CA PRO A 240 8.05 -4.44 9.75
C PRO A 240 7.01 -5.34 10.40
N GLU A 241 6.58 -6.38 9.68
CA GLU A 241 5.78 -7.43 10.27
C GLU A 241 6.54 -8.07 11.44
N PRO A 242 5.83 -8.52 12.50
CA PRO A 242 6.46 -9.24 13.59
C PRO A 242 7.25 -10.44 13.07
N ALA A 243 8.32 -10.80 13.77
CA ALA A 243 9.05 -12.03 13.47
C ALA A 243 8.09 -13.24 13.49
N PRO A 244 8.32 -14.26 12.64
CA PRO A 244 7.55 -15.49 12.68
C PRO A 244 7.53 -16.10 14.08
N ASN A 245 6.42 -16.76 14.42
CA ASN A 245 6.35 -17.52 15.66
C ASN A 245 7.44 -18.60 15.67
N LEU A 246 8.06 -18.79 16.84
CA LEU A 246 9.07 -19.84 17.00
C LEU A 246 8.46 -21.22 16.71
N PRO A 247 9.24 -22.13 16.10
CA PRO A 247 8.83 -23.52 15.93
C PRO A 247 8.41 -24.13 17.26
N LYS A 248 7.46 -25.07 17.20
CA LYS A 248 6.95 -25.75 18.40
C LYS A 248 8.10 -26.41 19.17
N GLY A 249 8.23 -26.05 20.45
CA GLY A 249 9.29 -26.55 21.34
C GLY A 249 10.50 -25.63 21.51
N MET A 250 10.57 -24.54 20.73
CA MET A 250 11.61 -23.51 20.87
C MET A 250 11.08 -22.35 21.73
N THR A 251 11.79 -22.02 22.81
CA THR A 251 11.40 -20.96 23.77
C THR A 251 12.03 -19.60 23.47
N ASN A 252 13.11 -19.55 22.69
CA ASN A 252 13.79 -18.33 22.26
C ASN A 252 14.51 -18.52 20.90
N ALA A 253 14.94 -17.42 20.29
CA ALA A 253 15.75 -17.39 19.07
C ALA A 253 17.22 -17.03 19.35
N ASP A 254 17.76 -17.34 20.54
CA ASP A 254 19.11 -16.86 20.90
C ASP A 254 20.21 -17.41 19.99
N HIS A 255 19.97 -18.57 19.36
CA HIS A 255 20.85 -19.16 18.35
C HIS A 255 21.03 -18.26 17.10
N GLU A 256 20.07 -17.39 16.76
CA GLU A 256 20.19 -16.44 15.65
C GLU A 256 21.08 -15.24 15.98
N ARG A 257 21.34 -14.99 17.27
CA ARG A 257 22.23 -13.91 17.73
C ARG A 257 23.70 -14.30 17.70
N MET A 258 24.01 -15.57 17.43
CA MET A 258 25.40 -16.00 17.28
C MET A 258 25.95 -15.37 16.00
N HIS A 259 26.89 -14.43 16.14
CA HIS A 259 27.58 -13.82 15.01
C HIS A 259 28.32 -14.91 14.23
N HIS A 260 27.75 -15.34 13.11
CA HIS A 260 28.47 -16.10 12.09
C HIS A 260 29.35 -15.15 11.30
N GLY A 261 30.46 -14.73 11.91
CA GLY A 261 31.56 -14.02 11.29
C GLY A 261 32.87 -14.46 11.95
N PRO A 262 34.02 -14.39 11.27
CA PRO A 262 35.29 -14.67 11.91
C PRO A 262 35.43 -13.73 13.10
N ILE A 263 35.70 -14.31 14.28
CA ILE A 263 36.04 -13.55 15.49
C ILE A 263 37.26 -12.71 15.11
N GLN A 264 37.08 -11.41 14.90
CA GLN A 264 38.22 -10.49 14.84
C GLN A 264 38.81 -10.51 16.24
N SER A 265 39.96 -11.16 16.38
CA SER A 265 40.79 -11.01 17.56
C SER A 265 41.11 -9.53 17.70
N GLU A 266 40.61 -8.90 18.76
CA GLU A 266 41.05 -7.57 19.17
C GLU A 266 42.56 -7.65 19.44
N GLU A 267 43.39 -7.12 18.55
CA GLU A 267 44.75 -6.75 18.90
C GLU A 267 44.70 -5.45 19.70
N PRO A 268 45.31 -5.39 20.90
CA PRO A 268 45.37 -4.16 21.67
C PRO A 268 46.38 -3.20 21.02
N HIS A 269 45.91 -2.01 20.65
CA HIS A 269 46.75 -0.84 20.41
C HIS A 269 46.93 -0.03 21.70
#